data_AF-A0A4P7N5R6-F1
#
_entry.id   AF-A0A4P7N5R6-F1
#
_cell.length_a   1.000
_cell.length_b   1.000
_cell.length_c   1.000
_cell.angle_alpha   90.00
_cell.angle_beta   90.00
_cell.angle_gamma   90.00
#
_symmetry.space_group_name_H-M   'P 1'
#
loop_
_entity.id
_entity.type
_entity.pdbx_description
1 polymer ?
#
loop_
_entity_poly.entity_id
_entity_poly.type
_entity_poly.pdbx_seq_one_letter_code
_entity_poly.pdbx_strand_id
1 'polypeptide(L)' 'MYSKTFAILAFAVAYLPTAFAADCTIGCKYLENGKWVHVSKTANIGDTLYIMGHSTKIGRGCKPETTSWSDAEIYSW' A
#
# COMPACT_ATOMS: atom_id res chain seq x y z
N MET A 1 48.22 -1.79 9.87
CA MET A 1 47.34 -1.27 10.93
C MET A 1 46.76 0.06 10.46
N TYR A 2 45.48 0.32 10.77
CA TYR A 2 44.63 1.44 10.33
C TYR A 2 44.16 1.37 8.86
N SER A 3 42.90 1.61 8.51
CA SER A 3 41.71 1.93 9.29
C SER A 3 40.48 1.52 8.47
N LYS A 4 39.48 0.95 9.14
CA LYS A 4 38.21 0.52 8.54
C LYS A 4 37.36 1.74 8.22
N THR A 5 37.33 2.19 6.97
CA THR A 5 36.30 3.14 6.54
C THR A 5 35.00 2.39 6.34
N PHE A 6 34.25 2.23 7.44
CA PHE A 6 32.83 1.89 7.38
C PHE A 6 32.11 3.06 6.69
N ALA A 7 31.81 2.89 5.41
CA ALA A 7 30.84 3.73 4.73
C ALA A 7 29.47 3.40 5.34
N ILE A 8 29.10 4.16 6.37
CA ILE A 8 27.71 4.23 6.83
C ILE A 8 26.96 4.89 5.67
N LEU A 9 26.38 4.07 4.79
CA LEU A 9 25.31 4.52 3.90
C LEU A 9 24.16 4.93 4.79
N ALA A 10 24.15 6.20 5.20
CA ALA A 10 22.97 6.88 5.66
C ALA A 10 22.00 6.87 4.48
N PHE A 11 21.13 5.87 4.42
CA PHE A 11 19.89 6.01 3.67
C PHE A 11 19.18 7.19 4.31
N ALA A 12 19.25 8.32 3.64
CA ALA A 12 18.38 9.45 3.86
C ALA A 12 16.95 8.87 3.88
N VAL A 13 16.39 8.73 5.08
CA VAL A 13 14.95 8.62 5.23
C VAL A 13 14.47 9.96 4.73
N ALA A 14 14.10 10.00 3.46
CA ALA A 14 13.28 11.07 2.92
C ALA A 14 11.96 11.00 3.69
N TYR A 15 11.95 11.61 4.87
CA TYR A 15 10.75 12.11 5.53
C TYR A 15 10.18 13.18 4.59
N LEU A 16 9.59 12.72 3.49
CA LEU A 16 8.55 13.47 2.84
C LEU A 16 7.47 13.64 3.90
N PRO A 17 7.03 14.87 4.21
CA PRO A 17 5.98 15.07 5.18
C PRO A 17 4.76 14.34 4.63
N THR A 18 4.28 13.32 5.35
CA THR A 18 3.00 12.65 5.13
C THR A 18 1.85 13.61 5.48
N ALA A 19 1.85 14.81 4.89
CA ALA A 19 0.82 15.83 5.01
C ALA A 19 -0.45 15.48 4.21
N PHE A 20 -0.56 14.23 3.75
CA PHE A 20 -1.77 13.63 3.19
C PHE A 20 -2.09 12.28 3.87
N ALA A 21 -1.87 12.17 5.18
CA ALA A 21 -2.49 11.13 5.99
C ALA A 21 -4.00 11.39 6.08
N ALA A 22 -4.70 11.28 4.95
CA ALA A 22 -6.11 10.97 4.98
C ALA A 22 -6.17 9.47 5.23
N ASP A 23 -6.63 9.08 6.41
CA ASP A 23 -6.92 7.69 6.75
C ASP A 23 -8.04 7.21 5.83
N CYS A 24 -7.66 6.62 4.70
CA CYS A 24 -8.57 6.04 3.74
C CYS A 24 -8.87 4.64 4.19
N THR A 25 -10.10 4.41 4.60
CA THR A 25 -10.53 3.04 4.85
C THR A 25 -11.07 2.45 3.55
N ILE A 26 -10.38 1.42 3.09
CA ILE A 26 -10.58 0.77 1.81
C ILE A 26 -11.17 -0.62 2.07
N GLY A 27 -12.20 -0.98 1.31
CA GLY A 27 -12.71 -2.35 1.24
C GLY A 27 -11.93 -3.15 0.21
N CYS A 28 -11.62 -4.39 0.55
CA CYS A 28 -10.91 -5.33 -0.29
C CYS A 28 -11.69 -6.65 -0.28
N LYS A 29 -11.92 -7.25 -1.44
CA LYS A 29 -12.40 -8.62 -1.51
C LYS A 29 -11.51 -9.46 -2.42
N TYR A 30 -11.28 -10.70 -2.06
CA TYR A 30 -10.43 -11.59 -2.82
C TYR A 30 -10.90 -13.04 -2.72
N LEU A 31 -10.57 -13.83 -3.73
CA LEU A 31 -10.91 -15.23 -3.80
C LEU A 31 -9.84 -16.06 -3.08
N GLU A 32 -10.19 -16.62 -1.93
CA GLU A 32 -9.34 -17.52 -1.16
C GLU A 32 -10.03 -18.87 -1.04
N ASN A 33 -9.36 -19.95 -1.46
CA ASN A 33 -9.90 -21.32 -1.40
C ASN A 33 -11.29 -21.48 -2.05
N GLY A 34 -11.54 -20.78 -3.16
CA GLY A 34 -12.82 -20.82 -3.88
C GLY A 34 -13.96 -20.02 -3.23
N LYS A 35 -13.66 -19.22 -2.19
CA LYS A 35 -14.63 -18.37 -1.51
C LYS A 35 -14.18 -16.90 -1.53
N TRP A 36 -15.11 -15.98 -1.72
CA TRP A 36 -14.83 -14.55 -1.58
C TRP A 36 -14.69 -14.17 -0.11
N VAL A 37 -13.53 -13.64 0.24
CA VAL A 37 -13.20 -13.08 1.55
C VAL A 37 -13.23 -11.56 1.44
N HIS A 38 -13.89 -10.90 2.37
CA HIS A 38 -13.98 -9.44 2.45
C HIS A 38 -13.18 -8.95 3.65
N VAL A 39 -12.31 -7.99 3.44
CA VAL A 39 -11.49 -7.35 4.48
C VAL A 39 -11.54 -5.83 4.29
N SER A 40 -11.44 -5.09 5.38
CA SER A 40 -11.22 -3.65 5.35
C SER A 40 -9.81 -3.33 5.82
N LYS A 41 -9.19 -2.34 5.21
CA LYS A 41 -7.86 -1.89 5.59
C LYS A 41 -7.77 -0.37 5.52
N THR A 42 -7.17 0.23 6.53
CA THR A 42 -6.81 1.65 6.50
C THR A 42 -5.48 1.81 5.77
N ALA A 43 -5.44 2.73 4.81
CA ALA A 43 -4.27 3.08 4.03
C ALA A 43 -4.20 4.60 3.87
N ASN A 44 -3.00 5.13 3.62
CA ASN A 44 -2.83 6.55 3.34
C ASN A 44 -2.80 6.81 1.84
N ILE A 45 -3.07 8.06 1.46
CA ILE A 45 -2.86 8.52 0.09
C ILE A 45 -1.36 8.38 -0.25
N GLY A 46 -1.08 7.74 -1.38
CA GLY A 46 0.28 7.43 -1.83
C GLY A 46 0.78 6.04 -1.40
N ASP A 47 0.09 5.36 -0.48
CA ASP A 47 0.43 3.99 -0.10
C ASP A 47 0.15 3.02 -1.24
N THR A 48 0.91 1.93 -1.28
CA THR A 48 0.64 0.80 -2.18
C THR A 48 -0.03 -0.32 -1.40
N LEU A 49 -1.25 -0.67 -1.78
CA LEU A 49 -1.96 -1.84 -1.26
C LEU A 49 -1.61 -3.07 -2.08
N TYR A 50 -1.51 -4.21 -1.39
CA TYR A 50 -1.25 -5.52 -1.98
C TYR A 50 -2.38 -6.49 -1.61
N ILE A 51 -2.92 -7.21 -2.60
CA ILE A 51 -4.02 -8.17 -2.44
C ILE A 51 -3.84 -9.34 -3.42
N MET A 52 -3.78 -10.58 -2.94
CA MET A 52 -3.63 -11.79 -3.79
C MET A 52 -2.55 -11.70 -4.89
N GLY A 53 -1.42 -11.05 -4.60
CA GLY A 53 -0.33 -10.87 -5.58
C GLY A 53 -0.51 -9.68 -6.53
N HIS A 54 -1.66 -8.99 -6.48
CA HIS A 54 -1.90 -7.72 -7.15
C HIS A 54 -1.50 -6.55 -6.25
N SER A 55 -1.19 -5.42 -6.86
CA SER A 55 -0.94 -4.18 -6.13
C SER A 55 -1.56 -2.97 -6.82
N THR A 56 -1.91 -1.97 -6.02
CA THR A 56 -2.41 -0.68 -6.51
C THR A 56 -1.97 0.43 -5.59
N LYS A 57 -1.72 1.61 -6.14
CA LYS A 57 -1.52 2.83 -5.35
C LYS A 57 -2.85 3.44 -4.96
N ILE A 58 -2.92 3.97 -3.75
CA ILE A 58 -4.03 4.78 -3.28
C ILE A 58 -3.82 6.20 -3.79
N GLY A 59 -4.65 6.57 -4.76
CA GLY A 59 -4.69 7.89 -5.33
C GLY A 59 -5.39 8.90 -4.40
N ARG A 60 -5.51 10.12 -4.91
CA ARG A 60 -6.16 11.22 -4.20
C ARG A 60 -7.64 10.89 -3.93
N GLY A 61 -8.11 11.19 -2.72
CA GLY A 61 -9.51 10.96 -2.34
C GLY A 61 -9.83 9.49 -2.07
N CYS A 62 -8.84 8.72 -1.58
CA CYS A 62 -9.02 7.31 -1.20
C CYS A 62 -9.41 6.37 -2.34
N LYS A 63 -9.16 6.78 -3.58
CA LYS A 63 -9.48 5.98 -4.77
C LYS A 63 -8.26 5.22 -5.24
N PRO A 64 -8.29 3.87 -5.27
CA PRO A 64 -7.24 3.09 -5.88
C PRO A 64 -7.17 3.37 -7.38
N GLU A 65 -5.97 3.38 -7.96
CA GLU A 65 -5.78 3.51 -9.41
C GLU A 65 -6.32 2.29 -10.17
N THR A 66 -6.16 1.09 -9.61
CA THR A 66 -6.73 -0.16 -10.11
C THR A 66 -7.56 -0.80 -9.01
N THR A 67 -8.81 -1.15 -9.33
CA THR A 67 -9.81 -1.57 -8.35
C THR A 67 -10.32 -2.98 -8.57
N SER A 68 -10.04 -3.64 -9.69
CA SER A 68 -10.63 -4.95 -9.98
C SER A 68 -9.69 -5.84 -10.79
N TRP A 69 -9.69 -7.11 -10.42
CA TRP A 69 -8.94 -8.21 -11.01
C TRP A 69 -9.85 -9.45 -11.09
N SER A 70 -9.37 -10.51 -11.75
CA SER A 70 -10.10 -11.77 -11.89
C SER A 70 -10.45 -12.45 -10.55
N ASP A 71 -9.65 -12.21 -9.53
CA ASP A 71 -9.62 -12.92 -8.25
C ASP A 71 -9.52 -11.96 -7.05
N ALA A 72 -9.56 -10.65 -7.29
CA ALA A 72 -9.47 -9.61 -6.28
C ALA A 72 -10.20 -8.34 -6.71
N GLU A 73 -10.64 -7.54 -5.75
CA GLU A 73 -11.22 -6.23 -5.98
C GLU A 73 -10.95 -5.34 -4.76
N ILE A 74 -10.67 -4.07 -5.01
CA ILE A 74 -10.46 -3.02 -4.01
C ILE A 74 -11.47 -1.91 -4.31
N TYR A 75 -12.29 -1.57 -3.33
CA TYR A 75 -13.31 -0.54 -3.44
C TYR A 75 -13.19 0.46 -2.29
N SER A 76 -13.42 1.73 -2.59
CA SER A 76 -13.54 2.80 -1.61
C SER A 76 -15.02 3.13 -1.39
N TRP A 77 -15.43 3.39 -0.17
CA TRP A 77 -16.77 3.88 0.15
C TRP A 77 -16.89 5.40 -0.03
#